data_AF-A0AAE0M9C8-F1
#
_entry.id   AF-A0AAE0M9C8-F1
#
_cell.length_a   1.000
_cell.length_b   1.000
_cell.length_c   1.000
_cell.angle_alpha   90.00
_cell.angle_beta   90.00
_cell.angle_gamma   90.00
#
_symmetry.space_group_name_H-M   'P 1'
#
loop_
_entity.id
_entity.type
_entity.pdbx_description
1 polymer ?
#
loop_
_entity_poly.entity_id
_entity_poly.type
_entity_poly.pdbx_seq_one_letter_code
_entity_poly.pdbx_strand_id
1 'polypeptide(L)'
;MASSSTPVQAEAFPDGVTEYVPLRGKKYDLKKPHIADQPITLQNWAQHINWLNVTFIIFVPLVGLISSYWVPLKWQTAAFSVAYYYYAGLGITAGYHRLWAHTSYKATLPLKIFLAAAGAAAVEGSARWWSRDHRAHHRYTDTEKDPYSVRKGLLYSHIGWMVMKQNPRRVGRTDISDLNEDPVVVWQHRNYIKSVVTMGLVVPTLVCGLMWGDFLGGFVYAGILRIFFIQQATFCVNSLAHWLGDQPFDDRNSPRDHMITAFVTLGEGYHNFHHEFPSDFRNAIEWYQYDPTKWFIWVCKQLGFAYDLKTFPQNEIEKGRLQQQQKKLDQKRSTLDWGIPLENLPVVSWDDFVAESKNGKAWVAIAGVIHDVGKFIADHPGGKTLITAAIGKDATAIFNGGVYEHSNAAHNLLSTMRVGVLRGGCEVEIWKRAQSENKDVATVNDTTGLRIVRAGNQVTKVSQPVATADAA
;
A
#
# COMPACT_ATOMS: atom_id res chain seq x y z
N MET A 1 20.75 2.11 59.05
CA MET A 1 20.92 3.26 58.14
C MET A 1 20.88 2.72 56.72
N ALA A 2 19.74 2.80 56.04
CA ALA A 2 19.60 2.34 54.67
C ALA A 2 19.74 3.57 53.74
N SER A 3 20.75 3.55 52.87
CA SER A 3 21.03 4.63 51.92
C SER A 3 20.10 4.52 50.72
N SER A 4 19.25 5.52 50.52
CA SER A 4 18.41 5.68 49.33
C SER A 4 19.26 6.17 48.14
N SER A 5 19.43 5.34 47.12
CA SER A 5 19.94 5.78 45.82
C SER A 5 18.78 6.30 44.96
N THR A 6 18.73 7.61 44.76
CA THR A 6 17.82 8.26 43.83
C THR A 6 18.23 7.90 42.39
N PRO A 7 17.30 7.54 41.48
CA PRO A 7 17.66 7.31 40.09
C PRO A 7 18.00 8.64 39.43
N VAL A 8 19.21 8.76 38.89
CA VAL A 8 19.63 9.91 38.07
C VAL A 8 18.80 9.88 36.78
N GLN A 9 17.92 10.86 36.63
CA GLN A 9 17.16 11.08 35.41
C GLN A 9 18.12 11.52 34.31
N ALA A 10 18.24 10.75 33.23
CA ALA A 10 19.05 11.14 32.08
C ALA A 10 18.50 12.43 31.47
N GLU A 11 19.36 13.44 31.30
CA GLU A 11 19.02 14.66 30.58
C GLU A 11 18.63 14.34 29.13
N ALA A 12 17.48 14.84 28.69
CA ALA A 12 16.98 14.64 27.34
C ALA A 12 17.87 15.38 26.33
N PHE A 13 18.33 14.67 25.30
CA PHE A 13 19.01 15.26 24.14
C PHE A 13 18.12 16.33 23.49
N PRO A 14 18.64 17.52 23.14
CA PRO A 14 17.88 18.51 22.39
C PRO A 14 17.77 18.04 20.93
N ASP A 15 16.62 17.47 20.58
CA ASP A 15 16.31 16.86 19.28
C ASP A 15 15.89 17.88 18.20
N GLY A 16 16.19 19.17 18.40
CA GLY A 16 15.95 20.23 17.42
C GLY A 16 14.47 20.57 17.17
N VAL A 17 13.51 19.88 17.79
CA VAL A 17 12.08 20.26 17.75
C VAL A 17 11.78 21.20 18.90
N THR A 18 11.92 22.50 18.66
CA THR A 18 11.41 23.53 19.57
C THR A 18 9.96 23.20 19.95
N GLU A 19 9.67 23.21 21.26
CA GLU A 19 8.36 22.90 21.79
C GLU A 19 7.31 23.79 21.13
N TYR A 20 6.37 23.17 20.40
CA TYR A 20 5.18 23.86 19.94
C TYR A 20 4.40 24.37 21.17
N VAL A 21 4.49 25.67 21.44
CA VAL A 21 3.60 26.35 22.38
C VAL A 21 2.32 26.70 21.62
N PRO A 22 1.16 26.07 21.93
CA PRO A 22 -0.08 26.39 21.25
C PRO A 22 -0.43 27.86 21.45
N LEU A 23 -0.57 28.61 20.35
CA LEU A 23 -1.14 29.96 20.36
C LEU A 23 -2.65 29.88 20.64
N ARG A 24 -3.06 29.63 21.89
CA ARG A 24 -4.42 29.86 22.42
C ARG A 24 -4.51 29.74 23.95
N GLY A 25 -4.43 30.88 24.62
CA GLY A 25 -5.46 31.42 25.54
C GLY A 25 -5.76 30.78 26.92
N LYS A 26 -5.48 29.50 27.19
CA LYS A 26 -5.67 28.94 28.56
C LYS A 26 -4.53 27.99 28.90
N LYS A 27 -3.91 28.16 30.08
CA LYS A 27 -2.90 27.25 30.64
C LYS A 27 -3.45 25.82 30.59
N TYR A 28 -2.90 25.00 29.71
CA TYR A 28 -3.20 23.59 29.64
C TYR A 28 -2.63 22.92 30.89
N ASP A 29 -3.49 22.43 31.77
CA ASP A 29 -3.07 21.73 32.99
C ASP A 29 -2.45 20.40 32.60
N LEU A 30 -1.13 20.29 32.76
CA LEU A 30 -0.40 19.14 32.27
C LEU A 30 -0.79 17.83 32.98
N LYS A 31 -1.34 17.92 34.20
CA LYS A 31 -1.64 16.80 35.10
C LYS A 31 -3.04 16.21 34.89
N LYS A 32 -3.95 16.90 34.21
CA LYS A 32 -5.30 16.36 33.94
C LYS A 32 -5.29 15.47 32.69
N PRO A 33 -5.87 14.26 32.74
CA PRO A 33 -6.01 13.41 31.56
C PRO A 33 -6.87 14.13 30.52
N HIS A 34 -6.42 14.13 29.27
CA HIS A 34 -7.15 14.77 28.19
C HIS A 34 -8.49 14.05 28.00
N ILE A 35 -9.55 14.75 27.57
CA ILE A 35 -10.88 14.13 27.39
C ILE A 35 -10.81 12.91 26.45
N ALA A 36 -9.97 12.96 25.41
CA ALA A 36 -9.74 11.86 24.48
C ALA A 36 -9.13 10.59 25.11
N ASP A 37 -8.53 10.70 26.31
CA ASP A 37 -7.97 9.56 27.05
C ASP A 37 -8.97 8.94 28.03
N GLN A 38 -10.15 9.56 28.20
CA GLN A 38 -11.20 9.09 29.10
C GLN A 38 -12.20 8.20 28.33
N PRO A 39 -12.86 7.23 28.98
CA PRO A 39 -13.93 6.48 28.35
C PRO A 39 -15.11 7.39 28.01
N ILE A 40 -15.75 7.14 26.87
CA ILE A 40 -16.97 7.84 26.48
C ILE A 40 -18.13 7.30 27.32
N THR A 41 -18.84 8.20 27.98
CA THR A 41 -20.00 7.94 28.82
C THR A 41 -21.16 8.87 28.41
N LEU A 42 -22.38 8.55 28.84
CA LEU A 42 -23.54 9.42 28.62
C LEU A 42 -23.38 10.83 29.23
N GLN A 43 -22.50 10.99 30.22
CA GLN A 43 -22.28 12.28 30.88
C GLN A 43 -21.22 13.15 30.16
N ASN A 44 -20.23 12.54 29.50
CA ASN A 44 -19.09 13.26 28.92
C ASN A 44 -19.01 13.21 27.39
N TRP A 45 -19.86 12.44 26.68
CA TRP A 45 -19.78 12.26 25.22
C TRP A 45 -19.68 13.59 24.44
N ALA A 46 -20.47 14.60 24.82
CA ALA A 46 -20.47 15.91 24.18
C ALA A 46 -19.13 16.66 24.34
N GLN A 47 -18.34 16.32 25.37
CA GLN A 47 -17.01 16.90 25.60
C GLN A 47 -15.96 16.31 24.66
N HIS A 48 -16.15 15.07 24.19
CA HIS A 48 -15.29 14.43 23.18
C HIS A 48 -15.50 15.01 21.78
N ILE A 49 -16.62 15.66 21.52
CA ILE A 49 -16.95 16.23 20.22
C ILE A 49 -16.25 17.58 20.02
N ASN A 50 -15.65 17.77 18.86
CA ASN A 50 -15.19 19.05 18.36
C ASN A 50 -16.34 19.78 17.65
N TRP A 51 -17.17 20.46 18.45
CA TRP A 51 -18.37 21.16 17.96
C TRP A 51 -18.07 22.21 16.89
N LEU A 52 -16.88 22.84 16.92
CA LEU A 52 -16.48 23.79 15.88
C LEU A 52 -16.37 23.08 14.52
N ASN A 53 -15.66 21.95 14.48
CA ASN A 53 -15.50 21.17 13.27
C ASN A 53 -16.82 20.54 12.82
N VAL A 54 -17.65 20.04 13.76
CA VAL A 54 -18.99 19.54 13.46
C VAL A 54 -19.84 20.61 12.76
N THR A 55 -19.82 21.85 13.24
CA THR A 55 -20.56 22.94 12.60
C THR A 55 -20.15 23.15 11.16
N PHE A 56 -18.85 23.22 10.87
CA PHE A 56 -18.39 23.52 9.51
C PHE A 56 -18.41 22.32 8.57
N ILE A 57 -18.24 21.09 9.06
CA ILE A 57 -18.14 19.88 8.23
C ILE A 57 -19.51 19.20 8.07
N ILE A 58 -20.42 19.34 9.04
CA ILE A 58 -21.73 18.68 9.02
C ILE A 58 -22.85 19.70 8.85
N PHE A 59 -22.98 20.65 9.78
CA PHE A 59 -24.16 21.55 9.79
C PHE A 59 -24.17 22.53 8.62
N VAL A 60 -23.05 23.16 8.27
CA VAL A 60 -22.97 24.11 7.14
C VAL A 60 -23.30 23.42 5.80
N PRO A 61 -22.70 22.25 5.46
CA PRO A 61 -23.11 21.48 4.29
C PRO A 61 -24.58 21.07 4.30
N LEU A 62 -25.12 20.67 5.45
CA LEU A 62 -26.53 20.33 5.59
C LEU A 62 -27.43 21.54 5.29
N VAL A 63 -27.06 22.73 5.76
CA VAL A 63 -27.75 23.99 5.39
C VAL A 63 -27.66 24.24 3.89
N GLY A 64 -26.51 24.02 3.25
CA GLY A 64 -26.36 24.13 1.80
C GLY A 64 -27.26 23.16 1.04
N LEU A 65 -27.33 21.91 1.49
CA LEU A 65 -28.18 20.88 0.90
C LEU A 65 -29.66 21.24 1.03
N ILE A 66 -30.09 21.65 2.22
CA ILE A 66 -31.47 22.12 2.46
C ILE A 66 -31.76 23.36 1.61
N SER A 67 -30.84 24.32 1.53
CA SER A 67 -30.99 25.53 0.70
C SER A 67 -31.14 25.20 -0.79
N SER A 68 -30.51 24.12 -1.27
CA SER A 68 -30.60 23.70 -2.69
C SER A 68 -32.03 23.33 -3.14
N TYR A 69 -32.97 23.13 -2.21
CA TYR A 69 -34.38 22.95 -2.54
C TYR A 69 -35.04 24.24 -3.06
N TRP A 70 -34.65 25.41 -2.54
CA TRP A 70 -35.24 26.71 -2.92
C TRP A 70 -34.35 27.53 -3.86
N VAL A 71 -33.06 27.20 -3.95
CA VAL A 71 -32.10 27.92 -4.81
C VAL A 71 -31.93 27.12 -6.10
N PRO A 72 -32.48 27.56 -7.25
CA PRO A 72 -32.36 26.77 -8.48
C PRO A 72 -30.92 26.74 -9.00
N LEU A 73 -30.46 25.57 -9.43
CA LEU A 73 -29.14 25.41 -10.04
C LEU A 73 -29.15 25.89 -11.51
N LYS A 74 -28.55 27.05 -11.78
CA LYS A 74 -28.25 27.47 -13.16
C LYS A 74 -27.10 26.64 -13.73
N TRP A 75 -27.16 26.33 -15.02
CA TRP A 75 -26.11 25.55 -15.69
C TRP A 75 -24.72 26.20 -15.59
N GLN A 76 -24.62 27.53 -15.74
CA GLN A 76 -23.37 28.27 -15.62
C GLN A 76 -22.75 28.11 -14.22
N THR A 77 -23.59 28.19 -13.18
CA THR A 77 -23.19 27.98 -11.79
C THR A 77 -22.75 26.53 -11.56
N ALA A 78 -23.44 25.55 -12.15
CA ALA A 78 -23.04 24.15 -12.09
C ALA A 78 -21.66 23.92 -12.72
N ALA A 79 -21.45 24.39 -13.95
CA ALA A 79 -20.19 24.29 -14.66
C ALA A 79 -19.04 24.99 -13.91
N PHE A 80 -19.30 26.19 -13.39
CA PHE A 80 -18.33 26.92 -12.57
C PHE A 80 -18.03 26.20 -11.24
N SER A 81 -19.04 25.63 -10.58
CA SER A 81 -18.84 24.84 -9.34
C SER A 81 -17.91 23.65 -9.59
N VAL A 82 -18.09 22.93 -10.70
CA VAL A 82 -17.22 21.81 -11.08
C VAL A 82 -15.80 22.31 -11.40
N ALA A 83 -15.65 23.39 -12.18
CA ALA A 83 -14.33 23.95 -12.44
C ALA A 83 -13.62 24.41 -11.16
N TYR A 84 -14.36 25.04 -10.24
CA TYR A 84 -13.85 25.51 -8.96
C TYR A 84 -13.53 24.36 -7.99
N TYR A 85 -14.23 23.23 -8.10
CA TYR A 85 -13.90 21.97 -7.41
C TYR A 85 -12.52 21.48 -7.82
N TYR A 86 -12.23 21.38 -9.14
CA TYR A 86 -10.90 20.97 -9.61
C TYR A 86 -9.82 22.00 -9.24
N TYR A 87 -10.13 23.30 -9.29
CA TYR A 87 -9.23 24.34 -8.81
C TYR A 87 -8.86 24.12 -7.33
N ALA A 88 -9.86 23.97 -6.44
CA ALA A 88 -9.63 23.71 -5.02
C ALA A 88 -8.85 22.40 -4.79
N GLY A 89 -9.21 21.35 -5.53
CA GLY A 89 -8.54 20.05 -5.49
C GLY A 89 -7.06 20.13 -5.86
N LEU A 90 -6.69 20.86 -6.91
CA LEU A 90 -5.28 21.10 -7.26
C LEU A 90 -4.51 21.82 -6.14
N GLY A 91 -5.19 22.70 -5.39
CA GLY A 91 -4.61 23.32 -4.20
C GLY A 91 -4.20 22.33 -3.11
N ILE A 92 -5.00 21.28 -2.93
CA ILE A 92 -4.69 20.18 -2.01
C ILE A 92 -3.64 19.25 -2.62
N THR A 93 -3.88 18.70 -3.80
CA THR A 93 -3.05 17.64 -4.39
C THR A 93 -1.71 18.16 -4.91
N ALA A 94 -1.69 19.21 -5.75
CA ALA A 94 -0.43 19.78 -6.23
C ALA A 94 0.25 20.63 -5.16
N GLY A 95 -0.54 21.42 -4.40
CA GLY A 95 -0.02 22.30 -3.36
C GLY A 95 0.30 21.59 -2.05
N TYR A 96 -0.72 21.38 -1.21
CA TYR A 96 -0.51 20.98 0.19
C TYR A 96 0.20 19.64 0.30
N HIS A 97 -0.16 18.72 -0.58
CA HIS A 97 0.36 17.37 -0.62
C HIS A 97 1.73 17.29 -1.31
N ARG A 98 1.79 17.43 -2.63
CA ARG A 98 3.01 17.14 -3.40
C ARG A 98 4.09 18.21 -3.24
N LEU A 99 3.73 19.49 -3.21
CA LEU A 99 4.69 20.59 -3.06
C LEU A 99 5.15 20.79 -1.62
N TRP A 100 4.22 20.98 -0.67
CA TRP A 100 4.58 21.36 0.69
C TRP A 100 4.77 20.15 1.62
N ALA A 101 3.91 19.14 1.63
CA ALA A 101 4.11 18.00 2.52
C ALA A 101 5.30 17.12 2.09
N HIS A 102 5.42 16.83 0.79
CA HIS A 102 6.42 15.88 0.28
C HIS A 102 7.62 16.49 -0.42
N THR A 103 7.58 17.78 -0.75
CA THR A 103 8.66 18.46 -1.49
C THR A 103 9.03 17.75 -2.79
N SER A 104 8.05 17.12 -3.45
CA SER A 104 8.26 16.30 -4.66
C SER A 104 8.62 17.13 -5.90
N TYR A 105 8.43 18.44 -5.84
CA TYR A 105 8.89 19.39 -6.84
C TYR A 105 9.09 20.78 -6.20
N LYS A 106 9.69 21.71 -6.95
CA LYS A 106 9.80 23.11 -6.57
C LYS A 106 8.94 23.98 -7.48
N ALA A 107 8.40 25.07 -6.92
CA ALA A 107 7.50 25.98 -7.62
C ALA A 107 8.00 27.43 -7.53
N THR A 108 7.76 28.20 -8.59
CA THR A 108 7.96 29.66 -8.58
C THR A 108 6.93 30.34 -7.68
N LEU A 109 7.21 31.60 -7.29
CA LEU A 109 6.32 32.36 -6.41
C LEU A 109 4.87 32.47 -6.95
N PRO A 110 4.61 32.75 -8.24
CA PRO A 110 3.25 32.80 -8.76
C PRO A 110 2.49 31.48 -8.58
N LEU A 111 3.14 30.34 -8.84
CA LEU A 111 2.52 29.03 -8.67
C LEU A 111 2.25 28.72 -7.19
N LYS A 112 3.18 29.08 -6.28
CA LYS A 112 2.96 28.94 -4.84
C LYS A 112 1.75 29.74 -4.36
N ILE A 113 1.61 30.99 -4.81
CA ILE A 113 0.45 31.85 -4.45
C ILE A 113 -0.85 31.25 -5.01
N PHE A 114 -0.84 30.82 -6.27
CA PHE A 114 -1.98 30.17 -6.91
C PHE A 114 -2.44 28.93 -6.12
N LEU A 115 -1.51 28.04 -5.77
CA LEU A 115 -1.81 26.80 -5.03
C LEU A 115 -2.24 27.09 -3.58
N ALA A 116 -1.68 28.11 -2.94
CA ALA A 116 -2.07 28.51 -1.59
C ALA A 116 -3.51 29.07 -1.56
N ALA A 117 -3.88 29.87 -2.56
CA ALA A 117 -5.23 30.39 -2.74
C ALA A 117 -6.23 29.27 -3.11
N ALA A 118 -5.82 28.35 -3.99
CA ALA A 118 -6.59 27.17 -4.36
C ALA A 118 -6.88 26.28 -3.15
N GLY A 119 -5.86 25.94 -2.36
CA GLY A 119 -6.04 25.10 -1.17
C GLY A 119 -6.90 25.77 -0.10
N ALA A 120 -6.88 27.11 -0.02
CA ALA A 120 -7.80 27.84 0.87
C ALA A 120 -9.27 27.68 0.46
N ALA A 121 -9.57 27.48 -0.83
CA ALA A 121 -10.94 27.21 -1.29
C ALA A 121 -11.47 25.82 -0.86
N ALA A 122 -10.58 24.88 -0.51
CA ALA A 122 -10.95 23.54 -0.03
C ALA A 122 -11.34 23.51 1.46
N VAL A 123 -10.86 24.46 2.26
CA VAL A 123 -11.21 24.61 3.69
C VAL A 123 -10.81 23.37 4.51
N GLU A 124 -9.54 22.95 4.40
CA GLU A 124 -9.00 21.74 5.06
C GLU A 124 -7.87 22.03 6.04
N GLY A 125 -7.89 23.21 6.68
CA GLY A 125 -6.75 23.74 7.42
C GLY A 125 -5.75 24.50 6.55
N SER A 126 -4.83 25.22 7.19
CA SER A 126 -3.75 25.95 6.49
C SER A 126 -2.74 24.98 5.88
N ALA A 127 -2.03 25.39 4.82
CA ALA A 127 -0.98 24.58 4.19
C ALA A 127 0.02 24.03 5.21
N ARG A 128 0.41 24.86 6.20
CA ARG A 128 1.31 24.50 7.29
C ARG A 128 0.77 23.36 8.18
N TRP A 129 -0.49 23.48 8.61
CA TRP A 129 -1.14 22.52 9.48
C TRP A 129 -1.41 21.19 8.76
N TRP A 130 -1.96 21.29 7.54
CA TRP A 130 -2.25 20.13 6.69
C TRP A 130 -0.97 19.35 6.39
N SER A 131 0.09 20.04 5.95
CA SER A 131 1.36 19.40 5.60
C SER A 131 2.04 18.76 6.80
N ARG A 132 2.00 19.40 7.98
CA ARG A 132 2.50 18.80 9.23
C ARG A 132 1.78 17.49 9.54
N ASP A 133 0.45 17.50 9.54
CA ASP A 133 -0.34 16.33 9.92
C ASP A 133 -0.23 15.22 8.86
N HIS A 134 -0.07 15.57 7.59
CA HIS A 134 0.22 14.61 6.53
C HIS A 134 1.62 13.98 6.64
N ARG A 135 2.65 14.75 6.98
CA ARG A 135 3.97 14.20 7.29
C ARG A 135 3.91 13.26 8.50
N ALA A 136 3.15 13.63 9.53
CA ALA A 136 2.95 12.77 10.70
C ALA A 136 2.22 11.47 10.33
N HIS A 137 1.22 11.55 9.46
CA HIS A 137 0.55 10.37 8.92
C HIS A 137 1.53 9.43 8.24
N HIS A 138 2.33 9.89 7.28
CA HIS A 138 3.35 9.06 6.59
C HIS A 138 4.38 8.45 7.54
N ARG A 139 4.89 9.23 8.49
CA ARG A 139 5.92 8.77 9.42
C ARG A 139 5.41 7.71 10.40
N TYR A 140 4.13 7.78 10.73
CA TYR A 140 3.52 7.00 11.80
C TYR A 140 2.31 6.20 11.31
N THR A 141 2.22 5.90 10.01
CA THR A 141 1.09 5.23 9.36
C THR A 141 0.64 4.03 10.17
N ASP A 142 -0.67 3.91 10.37
CA ASP A 142 -1.28 2.81 11.11
C ASP A 142 -0.82 2.66 12.57
N THR A 143 -0.34 3.74 13.21
CA THR A 143 -0.06 3.74 14.65
C THR A 143 -0.97 4.71 15.40
N GLU A 144 -0.93 4.68 16.74
CA GLU A 144 -1.64 5.65 17.57
C GLU A 144 -1.20 7.11 17.36
N LYS A 145 -0.01 7.30 16.76
CA LYS A 145 0.55 8.62 16.45
C LYS A 145 0.06 9.19 15.11
N ASP A 146 -0.56 8.37 14.28
CA ASP A 146 -1.19 8.81 13.04
C ASP A 146 -2.47 9.61 13.36
N PRO A 147 -2.55 10.89 12.93
CA PRO A 147 -3.70 11.76 13.23
C PRO A 147 -5.03 11.24 12.71
N TYR A 148 -5.04 10.43 11.64
CA TYR A 148 -6.26 9.89 11.05
C TYR A 148 -6.15 8.38 10.81
N SER A 149 -5.47 7.69 11.73
CA SER A 149 -5.24 6.24 11.70
C SER A 149 -6.48 5.43 11.35
N VAL A 150 -6.36 4.63 10.29
CA VAL A 150 -7.40 3.70 9.86
C VAL A 150 -7.68 2.60 10.88
N ARG A 151 -6.74 2.31 11.79
CA ARG A 151 -6.93 1.32 12.87
C ARG A 151 -8.06 1.66 13.82
N LYS A 152 -8.48 2.93 13.87
CA LYS A 152 -9.65 3.39 14.65
C LYS A 152 -10.98 3.17 13.93
N GLY A 153 -10.95 2.58 12.72
CA GLY A 153 -12.12 2.23 11.92
C GLY A 153 -12.37 3.18 10.75
N LEU A 154 -13.06 2.68 9.73
CA LEU A 154 -13.33 3.40 8.47
C LEU A 154 -14.01 4.76 8.68
N LEU A 155 -15.03 4.83 9.55
CA LEU A 155 -15.74 6.08 9.82
C LEU A 155 -14.85 7.09 10.56
N TYR A 156 -13.94 6.61 11.41
CA TYR A 156 -13.00 7.47 12.11
C TYR A 156 -12.01 8.10 11.12
N SER A 157 -11.39 7.30 10.26
CA SER A 157 -10.40 7.82 9.30
C SER A 157 -11.04 8.64 8.18
N HIS A 158 -12.32 8.43 7.88
CA HIS A 158 -13.08 9.29 6.97
C HIS A 158 -13.36 10.67 7.60
N ILE A 159 -14.13 10.72 8.69
CA ILE A 159 -14.61 12.00 9.27
C ILE A 159 -14.38 12.12 10.77
N GLY A 160 -14.34 11.00 11.50
CA GLY A 160 -14.22 11.00 12.97
C GLY A 160 -13.00 11.74 13.49
N TRP A 161 -11.87 11.66 12.77
CA TRP A 161 -10.63 12.36 13.13
C TRP A 161 -10.79 13.89 13.19
N MET A 162 -11.72 14.47 12.41
CA MET A 162 -12.03 15.90 12.43
C MET A 162 -13.06 16.27 13.50
N VAL A 163 -14.10 15.44 13.68
CA VAL A 163 -15.25 15.78 14.54
C VAL A 163 -15.06 15.34 15.99
N MET A 164 -14.07 14.50 16.28
CA MET A 164 -13.67 14.10 17.63
C MET A 164 -12.44 14.90 18.07
N LYS A 165 -12.40 15.31 19.34
CA LYS A 165 -11.22 15.94 19.94
C LYS A 165 -10.12 14.90 20.08
N GLN A 166 -8.98 15.18 19.50
CA GLN A 166 -7.77 14.39 19.65
C GLN A 166 -6.89 14.94 20.77
N ASN A 167 -6.13 14.08 21.45
CA ASN A 167 -5.09 14.53 22.38
C ASN A 167 -3.87 15.00 21.56
N PRO A 168 -3.51 16.30 21.59
CA PRO A 168 -2.37 16.80 20.81
C PRO A 168 -1.03 16.16 21.18
N ARG A 169 -0.92 15.57 22.38
CA ARG A 169 0.29 14.86 22.82
C ARG A 169 0.48 13.51 22.13
N ARG A 170 -0.59 12.91 21.60
CA ARG A 170 -0.51 11.60 20.92
C ARG A 170 -0.13 11.75 19.46
N VAL A 171 -0.46 12.88 18.82
CA VAL A 171 -0.15 13.11 17.41
C VAL A 171 1.37 13.15 17.21
N GLY A 172 1.84 12.39 16.22
CA GLY A 172 3.25 12.30 15.88
C GLY A 172 3.86 13.65 15.49
N ARG A 173 5.13 13.85 15.85
CA ARG A 173 5.89 15.05 15.47
C ARG A 173 6.74 14.81 14.24
N THR A 174 6.82 15.83 13.39
CA THR A 174 7.65 15.87 12.18
C THR A 174 8.34 17.21 12.07
N ASP A 175 9.46 17.25 11.35
CA ASP A 175 10.09 18.50 10.99
C ASP A 175 9.18 19.30 10.03
N ILE A 176 9.11 20.61 10.27
CA ILE A 176 8.33 21.59 9.53
C ILE A 176 9.11 22.92 9.38
N SER A 177 10.43 22.88 9.57
CA SER A 177 11.35 24.01 9.43
C SER A 177 11.16 24.71 8.08
N ASP A 178 11.19 23.94 7.00
CA ASP A 178 10.95 24.39 5.62
C ASP A 178 9.59 25.10 5.44
N LEU A 179 8.52 24.61 6.09
CA LEU A 179 7.20 25.26 6.05
C LEU A 179 7.16 26.59 6.80
N ASN A 180 8.01 26.76 7.81
CA ASN A 180 8.15 28.02 8.55
C ASN A 180 9.03 29.03 7.81
N GLU A 181 9.88 28.56 6.90
CA GLU A 181 10.75 29.38 6.05
C GLU A 181 10.05 29.84 4.77
N ASP A 182 9.00 29.16 4.30
CA ASP A 182 8.22 29.59 3.13
C ASP A 182 7.28 30.76 3.47
N PRO A 183 7.51 31.97 2.93
CA PRO A 183 6.72 33.16 3.27
C PRO A 183 5.26 33.05 2.82
N VAL A 184 4.97 32.30 1.75
CA VAL A 184 3.60 32.10 1.27
C VAL A 184 2.82 31.24 2.26
N VAL A 185 3.44 30.15 2.74
CA VAL A 185 2.84 29.25 3.74
C VAL A 185 2.59 29.99 5.05
N VAL A 186 3.57 30.75 5.54
CA VAL A 186 3.44 31.52 6.79
C VAL A 186 2.37 32.61 6.65
N TRP A 187 2.34 33.34 5.54
CA TRP A 187 1.30 34.35 5.29
C TRP A 187 -0.09 33.73 5.26
N GLN A 188 -0.25 32.61 4.55
CA GLN A 188 -1.51 31.89 4.43
C GLN A 188 -1.97 31.35 5.79
N HIS A 189 -1.05 30.81 6.59
CA HIS A 189 -1.36 30.33 7.95
C HIS A 189 -1.83 31.45 8.87
N ARG A 190 -1.16 32.62 8.85
CA ARG A 190 -1.53 33.79 9.67
C ARG A 190 -2.86 34.40 9.25
N ASN A 191 -3.18 34.35 7.95
CA ASN A 191 -4.41 34.93 7.39
C ASN A 191 -5.47 33.88 7.06
N TYR A 192 -5.34 32.65 7.59
CA TYR A 192 -6.10 31.49 7.13
C TYR A 192 -7.61 31.70 7.08
N ILE A 193 -8.19 32.27 8.15
CA ILE A 193 -9.64 32.54 8.20
C ILE A 193 -10.08 33.50 7.10
N LYS A 194 -9.29 34.55 6.81
CA LYS A 194 -9.58 35.48 5.71
C LYS A 194 -9.44 34.75 4.38
N SER A 195 -8.40 33.95 4.19
CA SER A 195 -8.17 33.20 2.96
C SER A 195 -9.31 32.23 2.66
N VAL A 196 -9.80 31.46 3.64
CA VAL A 196 -10.89 30.49 3.42
C VAL A 196 -12.24 31.16 3.21
N VAL A 197 -12.55 32.24 3.91
CA VAL A 197 -13.81 32.97 3.66
C VAL A 197 -13.79 33.59 2.26
N THR A 198 -12.67 34.21 1.89
CA THR A 198 -12.51 34.83 0.58
C THR A 198 -12.57 33.81 -0.54
N MET A 199 -11.69 32.81 -0.53
CA MET A 199 -11.57 31.83 -1.61
C MET A 199 -12.67 30.76 -1.57
N GLY A 200 -13.12 30.35 -0.38
CA GLY A 200 -14.14 29.32 -0.24
C GLY A 200 -15.56 29.79 -0.53
N LEU A 201 -15.90 31.05 -0.20
CA LEU A 201 -17.27 31.57 -0.28
C LEU A 201 -17.40 32.86 -1.09
N VAL A 202 -16.59 33.89 -0.82
CA VAL A 202 -16.78 35.23 -1.43
C VAL A 202 -16.50 35.19 -2.93
N VAL A 203 -15.33 34.69 -3.35
CA VAL A 203 -14.95 34.60 -4.77
C VAL A 203 -15.99 33.83 -5.59
N PRO A 204 -16.38 32.59 -5.26
CA PRO A 204 -17.36 31.87 -6.07
C PRO A 204 -18.73 32.56 -6.10
N THR A 205 -19.15 33.17 -4.99
CA THR A 205 -20.40 33.97 -4.92
C THR A 205 -20.36 35.18 -5.84
N LEU A 206 -19.27 35.95 -5.80
CA LEU A 206 -19.11 37.15 -6.61
C LEU A 206 -18.95 36.82 -8.09
N VAL A 207 -18.23 35.76 -8.45
CA VAL A 207 -18.09 35.35 -9.85
C VAL A 207 -19.46 35.00 -10.44
N CYS A 208 -20.25 34.15 -9.77
CA CYS A 208 -21.57 33.78 -10.27
C CYS A 208 -22.53 34.98 -10.29
N GLY A 209 -22.48 35.82 -9.26
CA GLY A 209 -23.30 37.02 -9.13
C GLY A 209 -23.02 38.08 -10.18
N LEU A 210 -21.75 38.42 -10.40
CA LEU A 210 -21.35 39.50 -11.30
C LEU A 210 -21.36 39.07 -12.77
N MET A 211 -21.08 37.80 -13.08
CA MET A 211 -21.01 37.34 -14.47
C MET A 211 -22.38 36.96 -15.05
N TRP A 212 -23.27 36.34 -14.28
CA TRP A 212 -24.59 35.90 -14.76
C TRP A 212 -25.73 36.06 -13.74
N GLY A 213 -25.57 36.95 -12.77
CA GLY A 213 -26.65 37.35 -11.85
C GLY A 213 -27.10 36.23 -10.91
N ASP A 214 -26.19 35.36 -10.46
CA ASP A 214 -26.53 34.23 -9.57
C ASP A 214 -25.69 34.20 -8.28
N PHE A 215 -25.82 35.24 -7.45
CA PHE A 215 -25.12 35.32 -6.16
C PHE A 215 -25.48 34.14 -5.25
N LEU A 216 -26.78 33.84 -5.12
CA LEU A 216 -27.24 32.82 -4.20
C LEU A 216 -26.86 31.41 -4.67
N GLY A 217 -26.94 31.12 -5.97
CA GLY A 217 -26.42 29.87 -6.53
C GLY A 217 -24.91 29.74 -6.37
N GLY A 218 -24.15 30.83 -6.57
CA GLY A 218 -22.70 30.85 -6.32
C GLY A 218 -22.34 30.57 -4.86
N PHE A 219 -23.11 31.10 -3.91
CA PHE A 219 -22.91 30.85 -2.48
C PHE A 219 -23.24 29.40 -2.08
N VAL A 220 -24.39 28.88 -2.53
CA VAL A 220 -24.86 27.53 -2.16
C VAL A 220 -24.09 26.44 -2.88
N TYR A 221 -24.00 26.50 -4.21
CA TYR A 221 -23.42 25.42 -5.02
C TYR A 221 -21.90 25.54 -5.14
N ALA A 222 -21.38 26.67 -5.61
CA ALA A 222 -19.94 26.86 -5.82
C ALA A 222 -19.18 27.14 -4.52
N GLY A 223 -19.86 27.65 -3.50
CA GLY A 223 -19.37 27.83 -2.14
C GLY A 223 -19.57 26.58 -1.29
N ILE A 224 -20.72 26.48 -0.61
CA ILE A 224 -20.98 25.51 0.45
C ILE A 224 -20.90 24.05 -0.04
N LEU A 225 -21.70 23.66 -1.03
CA LEU A 225 -21.79 22.28 -1.47
C LEU A 225 -20.49 21.80 -2.12
N ARG A 226 -19.81 22.67 -2.87
CA ARG A 226 -18.51 22.35 -3.45
C ARG A 226 -17.39 22.25 -2.40
N ILE A 227 -17.43 22.99 -1.28
CA ILE A 227 -16.58 22.74 -0.10
C ILE A 227 -16.84 21.32 0.43
N PHE A 228 -18.12 20.97 0.60
CA PHE A 228 -18.48 19.66 1.13
C PHE A 228 -17.95 18.52 0.25
N PHE A 229 -18.18 18.58 -1.06
CA PHE A 229 -17.75 17.52 -1.97
C PHE A 229 -16.22 17.36 -1.99
N ILE A 230 -15.44 18.45 -1.98
CA ILE A 230 -13.98 18.33 -1.96
C ILE A 230 -13.48 17.75 -0.63
N GLN A 231 -14.07 18.15 0.50
CA GLN A 231 -13.73 17.56 1.79
C GLN A 231 -14.03 16.05 1.83
N GLN A 232 -15.20 15.61 1.34
CA GLN A 232 -15.53 14.19 1.29
C GLN A 232 -14.57 13.41 0.37
N ALA A 233 -14.20 14.00 -0.77
CA ALA A 233 -13.20 13.41 -1.66
C ALA A 233 -11.83 13.27 -0.97
N THR A 234 -11.33 14.31 -0.31
CA THR A 234 -10.07 14.23 0.45
C THR A 234 -10.16 13.20 1.57
N PHE A 235 -11.28 13.13 2.28
CA PHE A 235 -11.49 12.16 3.36
C PHE A 235 -11.52 10.71 2.87
N CYS A 236 -11.92 10.47 1.62
CA CYS A 236 -11.79 9.16 0.97
C CYS A 236 -10.32 8.70 0.86
N VAL A 237 -9.35 9.61 0.78
CA VAL A 237 -7.92 9.25 0.76
C VAL A 237 -7.53 8.58 2.09
N ASN A 238 -7.90 9.19 3.22
CA ASN A 238 -7.59 8.67 4.55
C ASN A 238 -8.39 7.39 4.91
N SER A 239 -9.46 7.11 4.17
CA SER A 239 -10.40 6.01 4.48
C SER A 239 -10.39 4.94 3.39
N LEU A 240 -11.03 5.19 2.25
CA LEU A 240 -11.14 4.23 1.16
C LEU A 240 -9.76 3.83 0.61
N ALA A 241 -8.80 4.74 0.52
CA ALA A 241 -7.45 4.41 0.04
C ALA A 241 -6.61 3.59 1.07
N HIS A 242 -7.12 3.38 2.28
CA HIS A 242 -6.58 2.46 3.28
C HIS A 242 -7.44 1.20 3.49
N TRP A 243 -8.52 1.02 2.71
CA TRP A 243 -9.46 -0.11 2.85
C TRP A 243 -9.67 -0.88 1.55
N LEU A 244 -9.76 -0.19 0.41
CA LEU A 244 -10.10 -0.75 -0.89
C LEU A 244 -8.90 -0.73 -1.82
N GLY A 245 -8.72 -1.79 -2.59
CA GLY A 245 -7.69 -1.89 -3.62
C GLY A 245 -6.58 -2.88 -3.32
N ASP A 246 -5.52 -2.78 -4.12
CA ASP A 246 -4.37 -3.67 -4.09
C ASP A 246 -3.18 -3.05 -3.37
N GLN A 247 -2.24 -3.90 -2.96
CA GLN A 247 -0.96 -3.48 -2.40
C GLN A 247 0.17 -4.02 -3.30
N PRO A 248 0.42 -3.36 -4.44
CA PRO A 248 1.40 -3.82 -5.42
C PRO A 248 2.86 -3.57 -5.01
N PHE A 249 3.15 -2.68 -4.06
CA PHE A 249 4.52 -2.30 -3.68
C PHE A 249 4.90 -2.73 -2.26
N ASP A 250 4.03 -2.50 -1.27
CA ASP A 250 4.27 -2.92 0.12
C ASP A 250 2.95 -3.20 0.86
N ASP A 251 2.92 -4.17 1.76
CA ASP A 251 1.71 -4.56 2.52
C ASP A 251 1.90 -4.55 4.04
N ARG A 252 2.99 -3.96 4.53
CA ARG A 252 3.24 -3.80 5.98
C ARG A 252 2.24 -2.85 6.64
N ASN A 253 1.77 -1.87 5.88
CA ASN A 253 0.75 -0.91 6.27
C ASN A 253 -0.50 -1.05 5.38
N SER A 254 -1.57 -0.35 5.72
CA SER A 254 -2.88 -0.39 5.07
C SER A 254 -3.09 0.37 3.73
N PRO A 255 -2.23 1.29 3.26
CA PRO A 255 -2.43 1.99 1.99
C PRO A 255 -2.62 1.04 0.80
N ARG A 256 -3.54 1.39 -0.10
CA ARG A 256 -3.95 0.58 -1.26
C ARG A 256 -4.10 1.42 -2.51
N ASP A 257 -3.80 0.81 -3.65
CA ASP A 257 -4.03 1.36 -4.98
C ASP A 257 -5.41 0.95 -5.48
N HIS A 258 -6.25 1.94 -5.81
CA HIS A 258 -7.59 1.70 -6.29
C HIS A 258 -8.05 2.78 -7.29
N MET A 259 -8.37 2.36 -8.52
CA MET A 259 -8.70 3.28 -9.62
C MET A 259 -9.93 4.14 -9.33
N ILE A 260 -11.01 3.57 -8.77
CA ILE A 260 -12.23 4.34 -8.45
C ILE A 260 -11.94 5.36 -7.35
N THR A 261 -11.13 4.99 -6.35
CA THR A 261 -10.68 5.93 -5.34
C THR A 261 -9.90 7.06 -6.01
N ALA A 262 -8.99 6.75 -6.94
CA ALA A 262 -8.23 7.77 -7.67
C ALA A 262 -9.12 8.72 -8.48
N PHE A 263 -10.23 8.24 -9.07
CA PHE A 263 -11.21 9.13 -9.73
C PHE A 263 -11.89 10.08 -8.75
N VAL A 264 -12.36 9.57 -7.61
CA VAL A 264 -13.00 10.39 -6.56
C VAL A 264 -12.02 11.41 -5.99
N THR A 265 -10.76 11.03 -5.83
CA THR A 265 -9.73 11.81 -5.12
C THR A 265 -8.72 12.49 -6.05
N LEU A 266 -9.05 12.74 -7.31
CA LEU A 266 -8.21 13.50 -8.25
C LEU A 266 -6.78 12.95 -8.44
N GLY A 267 -6.64 11.63 -8.44
CA GLY A 267 -5.38 10.91 -8.62
C GLY A 267 -4.74 10.40 -7.33
N GLU A 268 -5.27 10.76 -6.17
CA GLU A 268 -4.70 10.40 -4.85
C GLU A 268 -4.98 8.96 -4.39
N GLY A 269 -5.70 8.17 -5.20
CA GLY A 269 -6.12 6.80 -4.86
C GLY A 269 -5.11 5.71 -5.21
N TYR A 270 -3.98 6.03 -5.84
CA TYR A 270 -2.82 5.13 -5.94
C TYR A 270 -1.97 5.27 -4.67
N HIS A 271 -2.58 4.92 -3.55
CA HIS A 271 -2.08 5.27 -2.23
C HIS A 271 -1.00 4.32 -1.72
N ASN A 272 -0.96 3.09 -2.22
CA ASN A 272 0.14 2.16 -1.93
C ASN A 272 1.44 2.65 -2.56
N PHE A 273 1.40 3.05 -3.83
CA PHE A 273 2.55 3.69 -4.48
C PHE A 273 2.99 4.93 -3.71
N HIS A 274 2.04 5.79 -3.37
CA HIS A 274 2.31 7.05 -2.68
C HIS A 274 2.98 6.86 -1.31
N HIS A 275 2.54 5.89 -0.51
CA HIS A 275 3.15 5.62 0.81
C HIS A 275 4.52 4.96 0.72
N GLU A 276 4.76 4.13 -0.30
CA GLU A 276 6.06 3.51 -0.51
C GLU A 276 7.09 4.50 -1.09
N PHE A 277 6.65 5.40 -1.98
CA PHE A 277 7.50 6.35 -2.70
C PHE A 277 7.04 7.81 -2.54
N PRO A 278 6.98 8.35 -1.30
CA PRO A 278 6.29 9.62 -1.00
C PRO A 278 6.91 10.86 -1.67
N SER A 279 8.19 10.79 -2.07
CA SER A 279 8.86 11.91 -2.72
C SER A 279 8.67 11.96 -4.24
N ASP A 280 8.06 10.94 -4.87
CA ASP A 280 7.72 10.99 -6.29
C ASP A 280 6.57 11.98 -6.51
N PHE A 281 6.69 12.86 -7.52
CA PHE A 281 5.64 13.83 -7.81
C PHE A 281 4.38 13.19 -8.42
N ARG A 282 4.43 11.92 -8.77
CA ARG A 282 3.35 11.13 -9.36
C ARG A 282 2.78 10.21 -8.30
N ASN A 283 1.46 10.05 -8.27
CA ASN A 283 0.85 8.90 -7.60
C ASN A 283 0.57 7.78 -8.61
N ALA A 284 0.16 8.16 -9.82
CA ALA A 284 -0.01 7.24 -10.94
C ALA A 284 1.26 7.20 -11.81
N ILE A 285 1.93 6.05 -11.88
CA ILE A 285 3.12 5.87 -12.72
C ILE A 285 2.79 5.35 -14.13
N GLU A 286 1.67 4.66 -14.30
CA GLU A 286 1.28 4.15 -15.60
C GLU A 286 0.59 5.24 -16.45
N TRP A 287 0.70 5.14 -17.76
CA TRP A 287 0.17 6.17 -18.68
C TRP A 287 -1.36 6.26 -18.69
N TYR A 288 -2.05 5.13 -18.45
CA TYR A 288 -3.51 5.04 -18.44
C TYR A 288 -4.12 5.34 -17.07
N GLN A 289 -3.31 5.40 -16.01
CA GLN A 289 -3.79 5.67 -14.66
C GLN A 289 -4.16 7.15 -14.49
N TYR A 290 -5.38 7.39 -14.03
CA TYR A 290 -5.94 8.73 -13.81
C TYR A 290 -5.21 9.49 -12.70
N ASP A 291 -4.44 10.51 -13.06
CA ASP A 291 -3.80 11.44 -12.12
C ASP A 291 -3.71 12.83 -12.78
N PRO A 292 -4.79 13.63 -12.71
CA PRO A 292 -4.83 14.97 -13.29
C PRO A 292 -3.79 15.90 -12.66
N THR A 293 -3.43 15.67 -11.38
CA THR A 293 -2.45 16.45 -10.64
C THR A 293 -1.05 16.29 -11.23
N LYS A 294 -0.64 15.06 -11.58
CA LYS A 294 0.61 14.78 -12.30
C LYS A 294 0.70 15.58 -13.60
N TRP A 295 -0.37 15.57 -14.39
CA TRP A 295 -0.40 16.29 -15.67
C TRP A 295 -0.34 17.80 -15.47
N PHE A 296 -1.07 18.33 -14.49
CA PHE A 296 -1.00 19.75 -14.13
C PHE A 296 0.43 20.17 -13.75
N ILE A 297 1.09 19.44 -12.85
CA ILE A 297 2.47 19.74 -12.42
C ILE A 297 3.43 19.64 -13.61
N TRP A 298 3.27 18.64 -14.48
CA TRP A 298 4.08 18.49 -15.68
C TRP A 298 3.90 19.65 -16.66
N VAL A 299 2.67 20.13 -16.89
CA VAL A 299 2.41 21.32 -17.72
C VAL A 299 3.03 22.56 -17.08
N CYS A 300 2.89 22.76 -15.76
CA CYS A 300 3.55 23.84 -15.05
C CYS A 300 5.08 23.79 -15.20
N LYS A 301 5.68 22.60 -15.29
CA LYS A 301 7.11 22.44 -15.58
C LYS A 301 7.45 22.93 -16.99
N GLN A 302 6.67 22.53 -18.00
CA GLN A 302 6.91 22.98 -19.38
C GLN A 302 6.79 24.51 -19.52
N LEU A 303 5.92 25.12 -18.73
CA LEU A 303 5.73 26.59 -18.70
C LEU A 303 6.73 27.33 -17.80
N GLY A 304 7.65 26.62 -17.13
CA GLY A 304 8.65 27.23 -16.24
C GLY A 304 8.13 27.66 -14.85
N PHE A 305 6.91 27.26 -14.48
CA PHE A 305 6.34 27.52 -13.15
C PHE A 305 6.72 26.47 -12.10
N ALA A 306 7.04 25.24 -12.53
CA ALA A 306 7.53 24.17 -11.70
C ALA A 306 8.90 23.66 -12.20
N TYR A 307 9.73 23.15 -11.31
CA TYR A 307 11.05 22.61 -11.63
C TYR A 307 11.45 21.57 -10.59
N ASP A 308 12.55 20.83 -10.85
CA ASP A 308 13.08 19.81 -9.93
C ASP A 308 12.04 18.74 -9.54
N LEU A 309 11.24 18.29 -10.52
CA LEU A 309 10.25 17.22 -10.32
C LEU A 309 10.97 15.91 -10.03
N LYS A 310 10.77 15.38 -8.83
CA LYS A 310 11.39 14.16 -8.33
C LYS A 310 10.61 12.93 -8.80
N THR A 311 11.31 11.95 -9.33
CA THR A 311 10.78 10.63 -9.65
C THR A 311 11.66 9.57 -9.03
N PHE A 312 11.05 8.52 -8.46
CA PHE A 312 11.82 7.38 -8.00
C PHE A 312 12.44 6.62 -9.18
N PRO A 313 13.65 6.04 -9.03
CA PRO A 313 14.26 5.24 -10.10
C PRO A 313 13.38 4.04 -10.44
N GLN A 314 13.12 3.83 -11.74
CA GLN A 314 12.21 2.77 -12.20
C GLN A 314 12.62 1.38 -11.69
N ASN A 315 13.92 1.11 -11.60
CA ASN A 315 14.42 -0.17 -11.09
C ASN A 315 14.02 -0.44 -9.63
N GLU A 316 13.98 0.59 -8.77
CA GLU A 316 13.57 0.42 -7.37
C GLU A 316 12.06 0.20 -7.24
N ILE A 317 11.27 0.87 -8.09
CA ILE A 317 9.82 0.65 -8.20
C ILE A 317 9.53 -0.80 -8.63
N GLU A 318 10.20 -1.29 -9.68
CA GLU A 318 10.02 -2.65 -10.17
C GLU A 318 10.53 -3.71 -9.19
N LYS A 319 11.60 -3.43 -8.42
CA LYS A 319 12.02 -4.32 -7.32
C LYS A 319 10.92 -4.49 -6.29
N GLY A 320 10.32 -3.40 -5.79
CA GLY A 320 9.22 -3.47 -4.83
C GLY A 320 8.02 -4.26 -5.39
N ARG A 321 7.64 -3.96 -6.63
CA ARG A 321 6.57 -4.68 -7.33
C ARG A 321 6.84 -6.18 -7.46
N LEU A 322 8.06 -6.55 -7.86
CA LEU A 322 8.46 -7.95 -8.03
C LEU A 322 8.53 -8.67 -6.68
N GLN A 323 9.07 -8.05 -5.64
CA GLN A 323 9.11 -8.60 -4.29
C GLN A 323 7.69 -8.90 -3.77
N GLN A 324 6.76 -7.99 -4.00
CA GLN A 324 5.38 -8.16 -3.56
C GLN A 324 4.62 -9.21 -4.39
N GLN A 325 4.89 -9.31 -5.69
CA GLN A 325 4.42 -10.43 -6.51
C GLN A 325 5.00 -11.77 -6.05
N GLN A 326 6.29 -11.83 -5.74
CA GLN A 326 6.94 -13.04 -5.23
C GLN A 326 6.30 -13.48 -3.91
N LYS A 327 6.04 -12.55 -2.99
CA LYS A 327 5.32 -12.83 -1.73
C LYS A 327 3.94 -13.45 -1.98
N LYS A 328 3.16 -12.91 -2.92
CA LYS A 328 1.84 -13.48 -3.30
C LYS A 328 1.99 -14.87 -3.93
N LEU A 329 3.01 -15.08 -4.75
CA LEU A 329 3.32 -16.39 -5.33
C LEU A 329 3.70 -17.41 -4.25
N ASP A 330 4.49 -17.01 -3.25
CA ASP A 330 4.87 -17.85 -2.12
C ASP A 330 3.65 -18.25 -1.28
N GLN A 331 2.77 -17.30 -0.98
CA GLN A 331 1.50 -17.56 -0.30
C GLN A 331 0.61 -18.52 -1.08
N LYS A 332 0.52 -18.38 -2.41
CA LYS A 332 -0.22 -19.34 -3.24
C LYS A 332 0.46 -20.71 -3.25
N ARG A 333 1.80 -20.74 -3.35
CA ARG A 333 2.61 -21.95 -3.35
C ARG A 333 2.39 -22.77 -2.08
N SER A 334 2.31 -22.13 -0.91
CA SER A 334 2.12 -22.82 0.38
C SER A 334 0.76 -23.51 0.53
N THR A 335 -0.23 -23.15 -0.30
CA THR A 335 -1.55 -23.81 -0.32
C THR A 335 -1.60 -25.07 -1.19
N LEU A 336 -0.55 -25.35 -1.95
CA LEU A 336 -0.48 -26.48 -2.88
C LEU A 336 0.31 -27.64 -2.26
N ASP A 337 -0.09 -28.86 -2.56
CA ASP A 337 0.68 -30.06 -2.22
C ASP A 337 1.82 -30.27 -3.23
N TRP A 338 3.05 -30.17 -2.76
CA TRP A 338 4.28 -30.38 -3.55
C TRP A 338 4.95 -31.73 -3.24
N GLY A 339 4.27 -32.59 -2.47
CA GLY A 339 4.83 -33.81 -1.91
C GLY A 339 5.87 -33.57 -0.83
N ILE A 340 6.46 -34.66 -0.34
CA ILE A 340 7.50 -34.62 0.68
C ILE A 340 8.78 -34.01 0.07
N PRO A 341 9.41 -33.02 0.74
CA PRO A 341 10.71 -32.49 0.33
C PRO A 341 11.77 -33.60 0.26
N LEU A 342 12.69 -33.52 -0.70
CA LEU A 342 13.64 -34.60 -0.97
C LEU A 342 14.58 -34.86 0.21
N GLU A 343 14.96 -33.81 0.92
CA GLU A 343 15.76 -33.83 2.14
C GLU A 343 15.08 -34.57 3.31
N ASN A 344 13.76 -34.70 3.27
CA ASN A 344 12.95 -35.37 4.29
C ASN A 344 12.57 -36.80 3.89
N LEU A 345 12.95 -37.25 2.69
CA LEU A 345 12.67 -38.61 2.23
C LEU A 345 13.70 -39.60 2.80
N PRO A 346 13.28 -40.83 3.13
CA PRO A 346 14.22 -41.86 3.56
C PRO A 346 15.13 -42.29 2.40
N VAL A 347 16.39 -42.58 2.73
CA VAL A 347 17.35 -43.18 1.79
C VAL A 347 17.15 -44.68 1.75
N VAL A 348 16.94 -45.25 0.56
CA VAL A 348 16.62 -46.67 0.34
C VAL A 348 17.67 -47.27 -0.60
N SER A 349 18.23 -48.44 -0.28
CA SER A 349 19.17 -49.12 -1.18
C SER A 349 18.47 -49.68 -2.42
N TRP A 350 19.22 -49.96 -3.49
CA TRP A 350 18.64 -50.58 -4.69
C TRP A 350 18.02 -51.95 -4.38
N ASP A 351 18.72 -52.77 -3.58
CA ASP A 351 18.25 -54.10 -3.19
C ASP A 351 16.97 -54.03 -2.38
N ASP A 352 16.86 -53.07 -1.44
CA ASP A 352 15.64 -52.84 -0.67
C ASP A 352 14.49 -52.36 -1.56
N PHE A 353 14.75 -51.44 -2.50
CA PHE A 353 13.74 -50.97 -3.46
C PHE A 353 13.17 -52.14 -4.29
N VAL A 354 14.03 -53.03 -4.80
CA VAL A 354 13.62 -54.21 -5.56
C VAL A 354 12.89 -55.21 -4.67
N ALA A 355 13.37 -55.46 -3.45
CA ALA A 355 12.76 -56.40 -2.50
C ALA A 355 11.36 -55.94 -2.08
N GLU A 356 11.21 -54.68 -1.70
CA GLU A 356 9.92 -54.08 -1.34
C GLU A 356 8.92 -54.08 -2.49
N SER A 357 9.41 -53.89 -3.72
CA SER A 357 8.58 -53.99 -4.92
C SER A 357 8.05 -55.41 -5.16
N LYS A 358 8.87 -56.45 -4.91
CA LYS A 358 8.45 -57.86 -4.94
C LYS A 358 7.48 -58.20 -3.82
N ASN A 359 7.59 -57.52 -2.69
CA ASN A 359 6.69 -57.65 -1.53
C ASN A 359 5.37 -56.87 -1.69
N GLY A 360 5.07 -56.36 -2.89
CA GLY A 360 3.77 -55.79 -3.24
C GLY A 360 3.68 -54.27 -3.20
N LYS A 361 4.79 -53.56 -2.92
CA LYS A 361 4.81 -52.10 -3.08
C LYS A 361 4.90 -51.73 -4.56
N ALA A 362 4.04 -50.82 -5.00
CA ALA A 362 4.04 -50.34 -6.38
C ALA A 362 5.07 -49.22 -6.58
N TRP A 363 6.34 -49.52 -6.31
CA TRP A 363 7.42 -48.54 -6.36
C TRP A 363 8.06 -48.46 -7.74
N VAL A 364 8.28 -47.24 -8.22
CA VAL A 364 8.99 -46.94 -9.47
C VAL A 364 10.07 -45.90 -9.20
N ALA A 365 11.29 -46.15 -9.70
CA ALA A 365 12.38 -45.20 -9.60
C ALA A 365 12.39 -44.29 -10.84
N ILE A 366 12.41 -42.97 -10.64
CA ILE A 366 12.54 -41.98 -11.71
C ILE A 366 13.54 -40.92 -11.23
N ALA A 367 14.60 -40.74 -12.00
CA ALA A 367 15.77 -39.92 -11.71
C ALA A 367 16.30 -40.18 -10.29
N GLY A 368 16.39 -41.44 -9.85
CA GLY A 368 16.90 -41.77 -8.51
C GLY A 368 15.97 -41.40 -7.34
N VAL A 369 14.73 -41.00 -7.59
CA VAL A 369 13.68 -40.81 -6.57
C VAL A 369 12.65 -41.94 -6.71
N ILE A 370 12.24 -42.50 -5.57
CA ILE A 370 11.27 -43.60 -5.49
C ILE A 370 9.88 -43.01 -5.32
N HIS A 371 8.96 -43.46 -6.19
CA HIS A 371 7.57 -43.03 -6.19
C HIS A 371 6.66 -44.24 -5.97
N ASP A 372 5.68 -44.12 -5.08
CA ASP A 372 4.61 -45.10 -4.92
C ASP A 372 3.45 -44.74 -5.85
N VAL A 373 3.35 -45.49 -6.95
CA VAL A 373 2.34 -45.27 -7.98
C VAL A 373 1.10 -46.13 -7.76
N GLY A 374 0.99 -46.87 -6.66
CA GLY A 374 -0.05 -47.90 -6.46
C GLY A 374 -1.47 -47.40 -6.65
N LYS A 375 -1.78 -46.21 -6.10
CA LYS A 375 -3.08 -45.56 -6.25
C LYS A 375 -3.29 -44.96 -7.65
N PHE A 376 -2.21 -44.64 -8.36
CA PHE A 376 -2.25 -43.96 -9.65
C PHE A 376 -2.30 -44.91 -10.84
N ILE A 377 -1.92 -46.19 -10.68
CA ILE A 377 -1.91 -47.18 -11.77
C ILE A 377 -3.22 -47.19 -12.55
N ALA A 378 -4.36 -47.13 -11.85
CA ALA A 378 -5.67 -47.20 -12.46
C ALA A 378 -6.02 -45.99 -13.35
N ASP A 379 -5.44 -44.83 -13.01
CA ASP A 379 -5.72 -43.53 -13.62
C ASP A 379 -4.63 -43.09 -14.60
N HIS A 380 -3.57 -43.89 -14.77
CA HIS A 380 -2.47 -43.59 -15.66
C HIS A 380 -2.95 -43.48 -17.12
N PRO A 381 -2.83 -42.31 -17.78
CA PRO A 381 -3.37 -42.10 -19.13
C PRO A 381 -2.76 -42.99 -20.22
N GLY A 382 -1.50 -43.42 -20.03
CA GLY A 382 -0.84 -44.38 -20.93
C GLY A 382 -1.29 -45.83 -20.74
N GLY A 383 -2.23 -46.08 -19.82
CA GLY A 383 -2.75 -47.41 -19.51
C GLY A 383 -1.98 -48.12 -18.38
N LYS A 384 -2.67 -49.06 -17.74
CA LYS A 384 -2.17 -49.81 -16.56
C LYS A 384 -0.94 -50.66 -16.89
N THR A 385 -0.93 -51.28 -18.07
CA THR A 385 0.13 -52.22 -18.47
C THR A 385 1.51 -51.57 -18.50
N LEU A 386 1.62 -50.35 -19.01
CA LEU A 386 2.90 -49.64 -19.14
C LEU A 386 3.49 -49.28 -17.77
N ILE A 387 2.66 -48.77 -16.86
CA ILE A 387 3.10 -48.37 -15.52
C ILE A 387 3.36 -49.59 -14.63
N THR A 388 2.57 -50.66 -14.73
CA THR A 388 2.81 -51.90 -13.99
C THR A 388 4.12 -52.57 -14.44
N ALA A 389 4.47 -52.51 -15.72
CA ALA A 389 5.73 -53.06 -16.23
C ALA A 389 6.99 -52.34 -15.71
N ALA A 390 6.82 -51.12 -15.17
CA ALA A 390 7.88 -50.30 -14.58
C ALA A 390 8.08 -50.52 -13.07
N ILE A 391 7.20 -51.27 -12.39
CA ILE A 391 7.32 -51.54 -10.95
C ILE A 391 8.63 -52.28 -10.66
N GLY A 392 9.37 -51.81 -9.66
CA GLY A 392 10.67 -52.34 -9.25
C GLY A 392 11.81 -52.04 -10.23
N LYS A 393 11.62 -51.10 -11.17
CA LYS A 393 12.62 -50.70 -12.16
C LYS A 393 12.89 -49.20 -12.13
N ASP A 394 14.01 -48.81 -12.74
CA ASP A 394 14.29 -47.43 -13.11
C ASP A 394 13.60 -47.09 -14.44
N ALA A 395 12.60 -46.21 -14.38
CA ALA A 395 11.82 -45.74 -15.52
C ALA A 395 12.27 -44.36 -16.02
N THR A 396 13.43 -43.86 -15.60
CA THR A 396 13.92 -42.50 -15.94
C THR A 396 13.92 -42.24 -17.44
N ALA A 397 14.50 -43.15 -18.22
CA ALA A 397 14.60 -42.99 -19.66
C ALA A 397 13.22 -43.01 -20.34
N ILE A 398 12.34 -43.93 -19.91
CA ILE A 398 10.98 -44.05 -20.45
C ILE A 398 10.17 -42.80 -20.15
N PHE A 399 10.33 -42.22 -18.95
CA PHE A 399 9.59 -41.05 -18.48
C PHE A 399 10.09 -39.72 -19.07
N ASN A 400 11.39 -39.60 -19.37
CA ASN A 400 12.04 -38.38 -19.86
C ASN A 400 12.40 -38.44 -21.36
N GLY A 401 11.47 -38.89 -22.20
CA GLY A 401 11.62 -38.77 -23.66
C GLY A 401 12.37 -39.89 -24.37
N GLY A 402 12.80 -40.94 -23.66
CA GLY A 402 13.28 -42.18 -24.30
C GLY A 402 12.15 -43.00 -24.92
N VAL A 403 10.92 -42.87 -24.38
CA VAL A 403 9.69 -43.41 -25.00
C VAL A 403 8.61 -42.33 -25.05
N TYR A 404 8.38 -41.65 -23.93
CA TYR A 404 7.43 -40.55 -23.86
C TYR A 404 8.01 -39.41 -23.03
N GLU A 405 7.98 -38.20 -23.57
CA GLU A 405 8.39 -37.00 -22.86
C GLU A 405 7.22 -36.47 -22.03
N HIS A 406 7.19 -36.82 -20.74
CA HIS A 406 6.08 -36.49 -19.86
C HIS A 406 5.95 -34.97 -19.65
N SER A 407 4.71 -34.49 -19.65
CA SER A 407 4.41 -33.07 -19.49
C SER A 407 4.76 -32.54 -18.09
N ASN A 408 4.87 -31.21 -17.94
CA ASN A 408 5.03 -30.58 -16.63
C ASN A 408 3.93 -30.99 -15.63
N ALA A 409 2.70 -31.28 -16.09
CA ALA A 409 1.63 -31.75 -15.24
C ALA A 409 1.91 -33.15 -14.66
N ALA A 410 2.48 -34.05 -15.47
CA ALA A 410 2.89 -35.38 -15.03
C ALA A 410 4.06 -35.31 -14.03
N HIS A 411 5.05 -34.43 -14.25
CA HIS A 411 6.11 -34.18 -13.27
C HIS A 411 5.57 -33.60 -11.94
N ASN A 412 4.62 -32.67 -12.00
CA ASN A 412 3.98 -32.12 -10.80
C ASN A 412 3.19 -33.19 -10.04
N LEU A 413 2.41 -34.02 -10.73
CA LEU A 413 1.69 -35.12 -10.09
C LEU A 413 2.64 -36.17 -9.51
N LEU A 414 3.70 -36.52 -10.23
CA LEU A 414 4.71 -37.47 -9.75
C LEU A 414 5.36 -36.99 -8.44
N SER A 415 5.50 -35.68 -8.24
CA SER A 415 6.09 -35.12 -7.03
C SER A 415 5.32 -35.45 -5.74
N THR A 416 4.00 -35.65 -5.83
CA THR A 416 3.16 -35.98 -4.66
C THR A 416 3.23 -37.47 -4.30
N MET A 417 3.84 -38.30 -5.15
CA MET A 417 3.95 -39.75 -4.97
C MET A 417 5.29 -40.19 -4.36
N ARG A 418 6.16 -39.25 -3.97
CA ARG A 418 7.51 -39.56 -3.47
C ARG A 418 7.46 -40.29 -2.13
N VAL A 419 8.25 -41.34 -2.01
CA VAL A 419 8.35 -42.16 -0.78
C VAL A 419 9.78 -42.46 -0.34
N GLY A 420 10.78 -42.19 -1.18
CA GLY A 420 12.19 -42.38 -0.84
C GLY A 420 13.14 -41.85 -1.90
N VAL A 421 14.43 -41.84 -1.58
CA VAL A 421 15.53 -41.54 -2.51
C VAL A 421 16.44 -42.75 -2.59
N LEU A 422 16.83 -43.15 -3.81
CA LEU A 422 17.73 -44.29 -4.00
C LEU A 422 19.16 -43.94 -3.54
N ARG A 423 19.76 -44.86 -2.78
CA ARG A 423 21.15 -44.77 -2.33
C ARG A 423 22.08 -44.70 -3.53
N GLY A 424 22.97 -43.70 -3.58
CA GLY A 424 23.86 -43.49 -4.72
C GLY A 424 23.21 -42.87 -5.97
N GLY A 425 21.89 -42.64 -5.96
CA GLY A 425 21.14 -41.98 -7.02
C GLY A 425 21.06 -40.46 -6.82
N CYS A 426 19.84 -39.91 -6.86
CA CYS A 426 19.60 -38.49 -6.57
C CYS A 426 20.08 -38.05 -5.18
N GLU A 427 20.33 -38.99 -4.27
CA GLU A 427 21.09 -38.76 -3.04
C GLU A 427 22.40 -38.03 -3.36
N VAL A 428 23.23 -38.55 -4.26
CA VAL A 428 24.51 -37.95 -4.63
C VAL A 428 24.32 -36.59 -5.28
N GLU A 429 23.24 -36.35 -6.03
CA GLU A 429 22.93 -35.02 -6.54
C GLU A 429 22.43 -34.07 -5.46
N ILE A 430 21.65 -34.53 -4.48
CA ILE A 430 21.20 -33.74 -3.33
C ILE A 430 22.40 -33.37 -2.45
N TRP A 431 23.32 -34.31 -2.16
CA TRP A 431 24.53 -34.07 -1.38
C TRP A 431 25.63 -33.34 -2.17
N LYS A 432 25.80 -33.60 -3.48
CA LYS A 432 26.69 -32.80 -4.35
C LYS A 432 26.15 -31.39 -4.50
N ARG A 433 24.84 -31.20 -4.60
CA ARG A 433 24.22 -29.86 -4.54
C ARG A 433 24.44 -29.24 -3.17
N ALA A 434 24.23 -29.97 -2.07
CA ALA A 434 24.51 -29.49 -0.71
C ALA A 434 25.99 -29.19 -0.43
N GLN A 435 26.93 -29.89 -1.10
CA GLN A 435 28.37 -29.62 -1.03
C GLN A 435 28.80 -28.52 -2.01
N SER A 436 28.18 -28.42 -3.20
CA SER A 436 28.37 -27.33 -4.15
C SER A 436 27.69 -26.05 -3.69
N GLU A 437 26.75 -26.13 -2.74
CA GLU A 437 26.09 -24.99 -2.07
C GLU A 437 27.09 -24.12 -1.28
N ASN A 438 28.35 -24.55 -1.14
CA ASN A 438 29.48 -23.73 -0.69
C ASN A 438 30.23 -22.99 -1.83
N LYS A 439 29.88 -23.20 -3.11
CA LYS A 439 30.45 -22.51 -4.28
C LYS A 439 29.40 -22.25 -5.37
N ASP A 440 28.87 -21.03 -5.36
CA ASP A 440 28.31 -20.29 -6.49
C ASP A 440 27.07 -20.85 -7.24
N VAL A 441 26.12 -21.49 -6.54
CA VAL A 441 24.74 -21.65 -7.07
C VAL A 441 23.74 -21.12 -6.04
N ALA A 442 23.08 -19.99 -6.36
CA ALA A 442 22.06 -19.41 -5.49
C ALA A 442 20.81 -20.31 -5.45
N THR A 443 20.61 -21.04 -4.35
CA THR A 443 19.34 -21.69 -4.03
C THR A 443 18.28 -20.61 -3.83
N VAL A 444 17.27 -20.61 -4.70
CA VAL A 444 16.12 -19.71 -4.53
C VAL A 444 15.18 -20.38 -3.54
N ASN A 445 15.17 -19.86 -2.32
CA ASN A 445 14.18 -20.22 -1.31
C ASN A 445 13.03 -19.22 -1.33
N ASP A 446 11.86 -19.65 -0.94
CA ASP A 446 10.75 -18.76 -0.69
C ASP A 446 10.94 -18.00 0.63
N THR A 447 10.04 -17.07 0.89
CA THR A 447 10.02 -16.27 2.12
C THR A 447 9.93 -17.09 3.42
N THR A 448 9.59 -18.38 3.35
CA THR A 448 9.55 -19.31 4.50
C THR A 448 10.81 -20.18 4.62
N GLY A 449 11.78 -19.98 3.73
CA GLY A 449 13.02 -20.76 3.67
C GLY A 449 12.87 -22.09 2.94
N LEU A 450 11.71 -22.39 2.35
CA LEU A 450 11.50 -23.61 1.58
C LEU A 450 12.08 -23.44 0.17
N ARG A 451 12.71 -24.50 -0.35
CA ARG A 451 13.32 -24.48 -1.68
C ARG A 451 12.28 -24.32 -2.78
N ILE A 452 12.46 -23.33 -3.66
CA ILE A 452 11.63 -23.15 -4.85
C ILE A 452 12.11 -24.09 -5.95
N VAL A 453 11.38 -25.19 -6.11
CA VAL A 453 11.47 -26.05 -7.31
C VAL A 453 10.55 -25.48 -8.38
N ARG A 454 11.11 -24.95 -9.47
CA ARG A 454 10.38 -24.54 -10.67
C ARG A 454 10.14 -25.77 -11.57
N ALA A 455 9.10 -25.75 -12.40
CA ALA A 455 8.76 -26.89 -13.27
C ALA A 455 9.93 -27.39 -14.13
N GLY A 456 10.73 -26.47 -14.69
CA GLY A 456 11.95 -26.82 -15.45
C GLY A 456 13.09 -27.39 -14.61
N ASN A 457 13.04 -27.22 -13.29
CA ASN A 457 14.08 -27.63 -12.33
C ASN A 457 13.61 -28.82 -11.46
N GLN A 458 12.46 -29.44 -11.81
CA GLN A 458 11.97 -30.67 -11.21
C GLN A 458 13.07 -31.74 -11.28
N VAL A 459 13.41 -32.37 -10.16
CA VAL A 459 14.50 -33.37 -10.11
C VAL A 459 14.27 -34.55 -11.05
N THR A 460 13.01 -34.91 -11.25
CA THR A 460 12.60 -35.96 -12.20
C THR A 460 12.77 -35.57 -13.67
N LYS A 461 13.05 -34.30 -14.00
CA LYS A 461 13.27 -33.81 -15.36
C LYS A 461 14.75 -33.83 -15.68
N VAL A 462 15.16 -34.68 -16.64
CA VAL A 462 16.56 -34.82 -17.05
C VAL A 462 16.74 -34.20 -18.44
N SER A 463 17.71 -33.30 -18.58
CA SER A 463 17.95 -32.50 -19.80
C SER A 463 18.61 -33.29 -20.95
N GLN A 464 19.13 -34.49 -20.68
CA GLN A 464 19.55 -35.45 -21.70
C GLN A 464 18.99 -36.83 -21.36
N PRO A 465 18.50 -37.61 -22.34
CA PRO A 465 18.06 -38.98 -22.10
C PRO A 465 19.25 -39.79 -21.55
N VAL A 466 19.08 -40.39 -20.37
CA VAL A 466 20.07 -41.32 -19.81
C VAL A 466 20.06 -42.57 -20.69
N ALA A 467 21.20 -42.89 -21.31
CA ALA A 467 21.35 -44.14 -22.05
C ALA A 467 21.08 -45.31 -21.10
N THR A 468 20.12 -46.17 -21.43
CA THR A 468 19.77 -47.35 -20.65
C THR A 468 20.93 -48.34 -20.64
N ALA A 469 21.32 -48.83 -19.46
CA ALA A 469 22.45 -49.77 -19.26
C ALA A 469 22.24 -51.20 -19.82
N ASP A 470 21.25 -51.43 -20.68
CA ASP A 470 20.94 -52.74 -21.29
C ASP A 470 20.96 -52.69 -22.83
N ALA A 471 21.83 -51.88 -23.42
CA ALA A 471 22.10 -51.91 -24.86
C ALA A 471 23.61 -52.08 -25.13
N ALA A 472 24.10 -53.31 -24.90
CA ALA A 472 25.31 -53.86 -25.50
C ALA A 472 25.04 -55.31 -25.90
#